data_AF-S7N8L7-F1
#
_entry.id   AF-S7N8L7-F1
#
_cell.length_a   1.000
_cell.length_b   1.000
_cell.length_c   1.000
_cell.angle_alpha   90.00
_cell.angle_beta   90.00
_cell.angle_gamma   90.00
#
_symmetry.space_group_name_H-M   'P 1'
#
loop_
_entity.id
_entity.type
_entity.pdbx_description
1 polymer ?
#
loop_
_entity_poly.entity_id
_entity_poly.type
_entity_poly.pdbx_seq_one_letter_code
_entity_poly.pdbx_strand_id
1 'polypeptide(L)'
;MSNPKYKPARLATLPPTLDPAEYDISPEARKAQAERLAIRSRLKREYLLQYNNPSRHGLIEDPALARWTFARTANVYPNFRPTPKNSLLGAVIGIGPLIFWYYVFKTDRENLINSKFWAAQSSGGTLAMGRELFGAAFPHSIACFVVVRAQRPLIVFGPDLPRL
;
A
#
# COMPACT_ATOMS: atom_id res chain seq x y z
N MET A 1 -27.13 4.48 -37.93
CA MET A 1 -26.32 3.59 -37.07
C MET A 1 -26.25 4.21 -35.68
N SER A 2 -26.53 3.48 -34.61
CA SER A 2 -26.47 4.00 -33.23
C SER A 2 -25.04 3.90 -32.68
N ASN A 3 -24.66 4.88 -31.85
CA ASN A 3 -23.37 4.86 -31.16
C ASN A 3 -23.32 3.72 -30.12
N PRO A 4 -22.16 3.07 -29.91
CA PRO A 4 -22.03 2.01 -28.91
C PRO A 4 -22.22 2.56 -27.49
N LYS A 5 -23.01 1.86 -26.66
CA LYS A 5 -23.29 2.25 -25.27
C LYS A 5 -22.09 1.97 -24.36
N TYR A 6 -21.72 2.95 -23.52
CA TYR A 6 -20.63 2.82 -22.54
C TYR A 6 -20.97 1.77 -21.46
N LYS A 7 -19.99 0.96 -21.07
CA LYS A 7 -20.10 -0.05 -20.02
C LYS A 7 -19.14 0.29 -18.87
N PRO A 8 -19.64 0.69 -17.68
CA PRO A 8 -18.78 1.01 -16.55
C PRO A 8 -18.11 -0.25 -15.98
N ALA A 9 -16.91 -0.08 -15.43
CA ALA A 9 -16.16 -1.12 -14.73
C ALA A 9 -15.67 -0.59 -13.38
N ARG A 10 -15.21 -1.48 -12.48
CA ARG A 10 -14.77 -1.08 -11.12
C ARG A 10 -13.67 0.00 -11.12
N LEU A 11 -12.79 -0.04 -12.12
CA LEU A 11 -11.70 0.94 -12.28
C LEU A 11 -12.01 2.03 -13.32
N ALA A 12 -13.16 1.94 -14.01
CA ALA A 12 -13.58 2.90 -15.03
C ALA A 12 -15.05 3.29 -14.76
N THR A 13 -15.24 4.34 -13.97
CA THR A 13 -16.56 4.82 -13.58
C THR A 13 -17.34 5.38 -14.77
N LEU A 14 -18.65 5.49 -14.62
CA LEU A 14 -19.51 6.14 -15.60
C LEU A 14 -19.22 7.66 -15.61
N PRO A 15 -19.02 8.28 -16.79
CA PRO A 15 -18.98 9.74 -16.88
C PRO A 15 -20.28 10.37 -16.39
N PRO A 16 -20.25 11.50 -15.68
CA PRO A 16 -21.45 12.12 -15.10
C PRO A 16 -22.49 12.50 -16.16
N THR A 17 -22.06 12.88 -17.37
CA THR A 17 -22.96 13.23 -18.47
C THR A 17 -23.72 12.04 -19.07
N LEU A 18 -23.24 10.82 -18.84
CA LEU A 18 -23.90 9.58 -19.28
C LEU A 18 -24.75 8.95 -18.18
N ASP A 19 -24.67 9.47 -16.95
CA ASP A 19 -25.50 9.02 -15.84
C ASP A 19 -26.93 9.56 -16.02
N PRO A 20 -27.96 8.71 -16.21
CA PRO A 20 -29.33 9.19 -16.32
C PRO A 20 -29.78 9.96 -15.07
N ALA A 21 -29.22 9.64 -13.89
CA ALA A 21 -29.56 10.29 -12.63
C ALA A 21 -29.11 11.77 -12.57
N GLU A 22 -28.14 12.18 -13.39
CA GLU A 22 -27.70 13.59 -13.45
C GLU A 22 -28.81 14.51 -13.95
N TYR A 23 -29.69 13.99 -14.81
CA TYR A 23 -30.81 14.73 -15.39
C TYR A 23 -32.10 14.60 -14.57
N ASP A 24 -32.05 14.05 -13.36
CA ASP A 24 -33.22 13.90 -12.50
C ASP A 24 -33.68 15.26 -11.96
N ILE A 25 -34.87 15.70 -12.38
CA ILE A 25 -35.47 17.00 -11.99
C ILE A 25 -36.41 16.83 -10.77
N SER A 26 -36.36 15.68 -10.09
CA SER A 26 -37.26 15.38 -8.98
C SER A 26 -37.08 16.38 -7.82
N PRO A 27 -38.16 16.74 -7.10
CA PRO A 27 -38.08 17.67 -5.98
C PRO A 27 -37.21 17.12 -4.84
N GLU A 28 -37.16 15.80 -4.66
CA GLU A 28 -36.32 15.14 -3.66
C GLU A 28 -34.83 15.27 -3.98
N ALA A 29 -34.44 15.06 -5.24
CA ALA A 29 -33.05 15.24 -5.68
C ALA A 29 -32.58 16.68 -5.45
N ARG A 30 -33.42 17.67 -5.77
CA ARG A 30 -33.13 19.10 -5.52
C ARG A 30 -32.94 19.40 -4.04
N LYS A 31 -33.77 18.83 -3.15
CA LYS A 31 -33.62 18.97 -1.70
C LYS A 31 -32.30 18.39 -1.22
N ALA A 32 -31.99 17.15 -1.63
CA ALA A 32 -30.73 16.49 -1.26
C ALA A 32 -29.49 17.26 -1.79
N GLN A 33 -29.55 17.83 -3.00
CA GLN A 33 -28.50 18.68 -3.54
C GLN A 33 -28.35 19.97 -2.72
N ALA A 34 -29.45 20.66 -2.38
CA ALA A 34 -29.45 21.86 -1.57
C ALA A 34 -28.86 21.61 -0.18
N GLU A 35 -29.23 20.50 0.47
CA GLU A 35 -28.68 20.09 1.77
C GLU A 35 -27.17 19.81 1.69
N ARG A 36 -26.72 19.05 0.68
CA ARG A 36 -25.29 18.80 0.45
C ARG A 36 -24.52 20.11 0.21
N LEU A 37 -25.08 21.04 -0.57
CA LEU A 37 -24.49 22.34 -0.85
C LEU A 37 -24.45 23.24 0.39
N ALA A 38 -25.48 23.20 1.24
CA ALA A 38 -25.52 23.92 2.51
C ALA A 38 -24.43 23.42 3.47
N ILE A 39 -24.22 22.10 3.56
CA ILE A 39 -23.14 21.52 4.35
C ILE A 39 -21.78 21.93 3.77
N ARG A 40 -21.60 21.82 2.45
CA ARG A 40 -20.35 22.19 1.77
C ARG A 40 -20.00 23.66 1.96
N SER A 41 -20.98 24.55 1.83
CA SER A 41 -20.76 26.00 1.99
C SER A 41 -20.44 26.38 3.42
N ARG A 42 -21.10 25.74 4.40
CA ARG A 42 -20.80 25.90 5.84
C ARG A 42 -19.36 25.49 6.15
N LEU A 43 -18.95 24.29 5.76
CA LEU A 43 -17.58 23.79 6.01
C LEU A 43 -16.51 24.65 5.31
N LYS A 44 -16.78 25.09 4.06
CA LYS A 44 -15.88 26.00 3.34
C LYS A 44 -15.74 27.34 4.06
N ARG A 45 -16.83 27.89 4.58
CA ARG A 45 -16.80 29.15 5.35
C ARG A 45 -15.96 28.99 6.62
N GLU A 46 -16.17 27.93 7.38
CA GLU A 46 -15.41 27.64 8.62
C GLU A 46 -13.91 27.56 8.33
N TYR A 47 -13.51 26.86 7.26
CA TYR A 47 -12.11 26.79 6.82
C TYR A 47 -11.55 28.16 6.42
N LEU A 48 -12.28 28.93 5.61
CA LEU A 48 -11.82 30.24 5.14
C LEU A 48 -11.66 31.26 6.28
N LEU A 49 -12.51 31.21 7.30
CA LEU A 49 -12.38 32.07 8.49
C LEU A 49 -11.08 31.79 9.26
N GLN A 50 -10.70 30.52 9.37
CA GLN A 50 -9.43 30.14 10.01
C GLN A 50 -8.24 30.50 9.12
N TYR A 51 -8.34 30.25 7.82
CA TYR A 51 -7.26 30.49 6.86
C TYR A 51 -6.94 31.99 6.70
N ASN A 52 -7.95 32.84 6.65
CA ASN A 52 -7.79 34.28 6.44
C ASN A 52 -7.44 35.07 7.72
N ASN A 53 -7.29 34.41 8.87
CA ASN A 53 -6.97 35.09 10.13
C ASN A 53 -5.47 35.46 10.21
N PRO A 54 -5.10 36.76 10.24
CA PRO A 54 -3.70 37.19 10.22
C PRO A 54 -2.92 36.85 11.51
N SER A 55 -3.60 36.63 12.64
CA SER A 55 -2.93 36.29 13.91
C SER A 55 -2.60 34.81 14.05
N ARG A 56 -3.01 33.99 13.07
CA ARG A 56 -2.90 32.54 13.14
C ARG A 56 -1.56 32.07 12.56
N HIS A 57 -0.72 31.51 13.42
CA HIS A 57 0.56 30.91 13.02
C HIS A 57 0.55 29.42 13.38
N GLY A 58 0.17 28.55 12.43
CA GLY A 58 0.13 27.09 12.65
C GLY A 58 -0.69 26.30 11.62
N LEU A 59 -0.64 24.97 11.70
CA LEU A 59 -1.39 24.06 10.81
C LEU A 59 -2.89 24.07 11.13
N ILE A 60 -3.75 24.04 10.11
CA ILE A 60 -5.21 23.86 10.28
C ILE A 60 -5.49 22.38 10.49
N GLU A 61 -6.04 22.04 11.66
CA GLU A 61 -6.48 20.67 11.93
C GLU A 61 -7.82 20.41 11.22
N ASP A 62 -7.83 19.42 10.32
CA ASP A 62 -9.05 18.94 9.69
C ASP A 62 -9.60 17.74 10.47
N PRO A 63 -10.77 17.87 11.13
CA PRO A 63 -11.38 16.77 11.86
C PRO A 63 -11.76 15.60 10.93
N ALA A 64 -11.99 15.83 9.63
CA ALA A 64 -12.25 14.75 8.69
C ALA A 64 -11.01 13.88 8.47
N LEU A 65 -9.82 14.49 8.33
CA LEU A 65 -8.56 13.76 8.24
C LEU A 65 -8.24 13.01 9.53
N ALA A 66 -8.41 13.65 10.69
CA ALA A 66 -8.18 13.00 11.99
C ALA A 66 -9.11 11.78 12.19
N ARG A 67 -10.39 11.88 11.80
CA ARG A 67 -11.32 10.75 11.85
C ARG A 67 -10.96 9.66 10.85
N TRP A 68 -10.49 10.03 9.66
CA TRP A 68 -10.05 9.07 8.65
C TRP A 68 -8.80 8.29 9.10
N THR A 69 -7.81 8.98 9.68
CA THR A 69 -6.62 8.32 10.24
C THR A 69 -7.01 7.40 11.40
N PHE A 70 -7.82 7.89 12.34
CA PHE A 70 -8.35 7.08 13.45
C PHE A 70 -9.09 5.83 12.96
N ALA A 71 -9.93 5.96 11.93
CA ALA A 71 -10.66 4.84 11.35
C ALA A 71 -9.74 3.75 10.79
N ARG A 72 -8.57 4.14 10.26
CA ARG A 72 -7.58 3.22 9.68
C ARG A 72 -6.61 2.63 10.69
N THR A 73 -6.34 3.31 11.80
CA THR A 73 -5.32 2.89 12.78
C THR A 73 -5.96 2.27 14.03
N ALA A 74 -6.77 3.04 14.74
CA ALA A 74 -7.29 2.66 16.05
C ALA A 74 -8.60 1.85 15.97
N ASN A 75 -9.42 2.10 14.95
CA ASN A 75 -10.77 1.54 14.86
C ASN A 75 -10.86 0.16 14.17
N VAL A 76 -9.72 -0.42 13.76
CA VAL A 76 -9.67 -1.70 13.02
C VAL A 76 -9.94 -2.88 13.94
N TYR A 77 -9.21 -2.99 15.05
CA TYR A 77 -9.31 -4.13 15.97
C TYR A 77 -10.61 -4.13 16.80
N PRO A 78 -11.10 -2.99 17.32
CA PRO A 78 -12.36 -2.96 18.08
C PRO A 78 -13.59 -3.45 17.30
N ASN A 79 -13.60 -3.25 15.97
CA ASN A 79 -14.70 -3.70 15.11
C ASN A 79 -14.43 -5.04 14.41
N PHE A 80 -13.30 -5.68 14.70
CA PHE A 80 -12.97 -6.98 14.12
C PHE A 80 -13.83 -8.07 14.75
N ARG A 81 -14.58 -8.78 13.91
CA ARG A 81 -15.34 -9.97 14.31
C ARG A 81 -14.65 -11.21 13.75
N PRO A 82 -14.24 -12.17 14.61
CA PRO A 82 -13.69 -13.44 14.14
C PRO A 82 -14.83 -14.25 13.50
N THR A 83 -14.98 -14.11 12.18
CA THR A 83 -15.93 -14.87 11.37
C THR A 83 -15.16 -15.88 10.51
N PRO A 84 -15.76 -17.03 10.14
CA PRO A 84 -15.07 -18.05 9.36
C PRO A 84 -14.52 -17.52 8.02
N LYS A 85 -15.23 -16.59 7.36
CA LYS A 85 -14.77 -15.92 6.15
C LYS A 85 -13.51 -15.08 6.38
N ASN A 86 -13.47 -14.30 7.47
CA ASN A 86 -12.33 -13.45 7.79
C ASN A 86 -11.12 -14.29 8.21
N SER A 87 -11.34 -15.35 8.99
CA SER A 87 -10.30 -16.29 9.41
C SER A 87 -9.71 -17.04 8.22
N LEU A 88 -10.55 -17.52 7.28
CA LEU A 88 -10.09 -18.18 6.07
C LEU A 88 -9.26 -17.23 5.19
N LEU A 89 -9.73 -16.00 4.98
CA LEU A 89 -9.00 -15.00 4.20
C LEU A 89 -7.64 -14.67 4.84
N GLY A 90 -7.62 -14.52 6.18
CA GLY A 90 -6.39 -14.30 6.94
C GLY A 90 -5.42 -15.48 6.84
N ALA A 91 -5.91 -16.73 6.90
CA ALA A 91 -5.07 -17.92 6.75
C ALA A 91 -4.50 -18.04 5.33
N VAL A 92 -5.32 -17.84 4.30
CA VAL A 92 -4.86 -17.93 2.90
C VAL A 92 -3.85 -16.84 2.56
N ILE A 93 -4.10 -15.60 2.97
CA ILE A 93 -3.21 -14.47 2.66
C ILE A 93 -1.98 -14.44 3.59
N GLY A 94 -2.13 -14.85 4.85
CA GLY A 94 -1.04 -14.85 5.83
C GLY A 94 -0.12 -16.06 5.68
N ILE A 95 -0.67 -17.27 5.66
CA ILE A 95 0.10 -18.53 5.63
C ILE A 95 0.40 -18.97 4.20
N GLY A 96 -0.50 -18.71 3.25
CA GLY A 96 -0.34 -19.13 1.85
C GLY A 96 0.99 -18.73 1.22
N PRO A 97 1.40 -17.44 1.28
CA PRO A 97 2.68 -17.01 0.74
C PRO A 97 3.89 -17.68 1.43
N LEU A 98 3.82 -17.97 2.73
CA LEU A 98 4.90 -18.63 3.45
C LEU A 98 5.09 -20.07 2.94
N ILE A 99 4.00 -20.81 2.78
CA ILE A 99 4.05 -22.17 2.21
C ILE A 99 4.55 -22.12 0.78
N PHE A 100 4.03 -21.19 -0.03
CA PHE A 100 4.44 -21.01 -1.42
C PHE A 100 5.96 -20.79 -1.54
N TRP A 101 6.50 -19.81 -0.80
CA TRP A 101 7.93 -19.51 -0.84
C TRP A 101 8.80 -20.62 -0.24
N TYR A 102 8.32 -21.32 0.79
CA TYR A 102 9.00 -22.49 1.33
C TYR A 102 9.25 -23.53 0.24
N TYR A 103 8.22 -23.87 -0.56
CA TYR A 103 8.37 -24.86 -1.62
C TYR A 103 9.28 -24.39 -2.74
N VAL A 104 9.15 -23.13 -3.19
CA VAL A 104 10.04 -22.56 -4.23
C VAL A 104 11.51 -22.63 -3.79
N PHE A 105 11.82 -22.15 -2.58
CA PHE A 105 13.20 -22.18 -2.10
C PHE A 105 13.69 -23.60 -1.81
N LYS A 106 12.82 -24.51 -1.41
CA LYS A 106 13.19 -25.91 -1.21
C LYS A 106 13.58 -26.56 -2.54
N THR A 107 12.78 -26.40 -3.59
CA THR A 107 13.10 -26.97 -4.91
C THR A 107 14.37 -26.39 -5.50
N ASP A 108 14.59 -25.08 -5.35
CA ASP A 108 15.82 -24.43 -5.83
C ASP A 108 17.06 -24.96 -5.10
N ARG A 109 16.99 -25.17 -3.78
CA ARG A 109 18.10 -25.72 -2.99
C ARG A 109 18.39 -27.17 -3.37
N GLU A 110 17.37 -27.99 -3.57
CA GLU A 110 17.53 -29.39 -4.00
C GLU A 110 18.16 -29.47 -5.40
N ASN A 111 17.73 -28.61 -6.34
CA ASN A 111 18.33 -28.51 -7.67
C ASN A 111 19.80 -28.05 -7.63
N LEU A 112 20.14 -27.11 -6.74
CA LEU A 112 21.51 -26.66 -6.53
C LEU A 112 22.39 -27.74 -5.89
N ILE A 113 21.86 -28.55 -4.97
CA ILE A 113 22.60 -29.66 -4.36
C ILE A 113 22.84 -30.76 -5.41
N ASN A 114 21.80 -31.14 -6.15
CA ASN A 114 21.89 -32.18 -7.18
C ASN A 114 22.88 -31.78 -8.29
N SER A 115 22.83 -30.55 -8.79
CA SER A 115 23.79 -30.07 -9.79
C SER A 115 25.24 -30.06 -9.27
N LYS A 116 25.48 -29.66 -8.01
CA LYS A 116 26.81 -29.74 -7.39
C LYS A 116 27.30 -31.17 -7.20
N PHE A 117 26.41 -32.07 -6.82
CA PHE A 117 26.71 -33.50 -6.68
C PHE A 117 27.10 -34.12 -8.03
N TRP A 118 26.32 -33.87 -9.09
CA TRP A 118 26.65 -34.34 -10.45
C TRP A 118 27.93 -33.70 -11.01
N ALA A 119 28.18 -32.42 -10.74
CA ALA A 119 29.46 -31.78 -11.07
C ALA A 119 30.63 -32.46 -10.36
N ALA A 120 30.50 -32.74 -9.06
CA ALA A 120 31.53 -33.45 -8.28
C ALA A 120 31.76 -34.89 -8.77
N GLN A 121 30.71 -35.61 -9.13
CA GLN A 121 30.81 -36.98 -9.65
C GLN A 121 31.46 -37.04 -11.04
N SER A 122 31.21 -36.06 -11.91
CA SER A 122 31.88 -35.94 -13.21
C SER A 122 33.38 -35.62 -13.10
N SER A 123 33.83 -35.11 -11.95
CA SER A 123 35.24 -34.77 -11.66
C SER A 123 36.03 -35.88 -10.95
N GLY A 124 35.50 -37.11 -10.87
CA GLY A 124 36.11 -38.20 -10.12
C GLY A 124 37.48 -38.64 -10.64
N GLY A 125 38.56 -38.13 -10.04
CA GLY A 125 39.84 -38.85 -9.92
C GLY A 125 41.13 -38.06 -10.15
N THR A 126 41.51 -37.16 -9.25
CA THR A 126 42.94 -37.00 -8.87
C THR A 126 43.07 -36.39 -7.49
N LEU A 127 43.61 -37.18 -6.55
CA LEU A 127 44.22 -36.68 -5.33
C LEU A 127 45.37 -35.74 -5.73
N ALA A 128 45.16 -34.44 -5.58
CA ALA A 128 46.26 -33.48 -5.52
C ALA A 128 46.01 -32.54 -4.34
N MET A 129 46.81 -32.73 -3.29
CA MET A 129 47.15 -31.67 -2.37
C MET A 129 47.43 -30.39 -3.16
N GLY A 130 46.68 -29.32 -2.88
CA GLY A 130 46.82 -28.05 -3.55
C GLY A 130 46.22 -26.95 -2.69
N ARG A 131 47.06 -26.43 -1.80
CA ARG A 131 46.88 -25.18 -1.06
C ARG A 131 46.74 -24.03 -2.07
N GLU A 132 45.95 -23.02 -1.73
CA GLU A 132 45.62 -21.81 -2.51
C GLU A 132 44.53 -22.05 -3.58
N LEU A 133 43.41 -21.32 -3.62
CA LEU A 133 43.33 -19.87 -3.71
C LEU A 133 42.05 -19.34 -3.03
N PHE A 134 42.26 -18.39 -2.13
CA PHE A 134 41.34 -17.29 -1.88
C PHE A 134 40.96 -16.62 -3.22
N GLY A 135 39.68 -16.33 -3.43
CA GLY A 135 39.28 -15.30 -4.39
C GLY A 135 38.11 -15.65 -5.29
N ALA A 136 37.04 -14.88 -5.10
CA ALA A 136 36.08 -14.45 -6.12
C ALA A 136 35.15 -15.51 -6.73
N ALA A 137 33.91 -15.56 -6.21
CA ALA A 137 32.70 -15.54 -7.03
C ALA A 137 31.46 -15.32 -6.14
N PHE A 138 31.22 -14.08 -5.75
CA PHE A 138 29.91 -13.59 -5.32
C PHE A 138 29.18 -13.11 -6.59
N PRO A 139 28.18 -13.82 -7.14
CA PRO A 139 27.20 -13.19 -8.01
C PRO A 139 26.13 -12.57 -7.08
N HIS A 140 26.19 -11.29 -6.73
CA HIS A 140 25.68 -10.19 -7.54
C HIS A 140 24.52 -10.58 -8.46
N SER A 141 23.47 -11.19 -7.89
CA SER A 141 22.14 -11.18 -8.50
C SER A 141 21.05 -11.06 -7.43
N ILE A 142 21.21 -10.07 -6.55
CA ILE A 142 20.11 -9.49 -5.77
C ILE A 142 20.16 -7.98 -6.06
N ALA A 143 19.89 -7.63 -7.31
CA ALA A 143 19.72 -6.25 -7.73
C ALA A 143 18.78 -6.20 -8.95
N CYS A 144 17.51 -6.50 -8.71
CA CYS A 144 16.36 -5.85 -9.35
C CYS A 144 15.08 -6.58 -8.93
N PHE A 145 14.47 -6.14 -7.86
CA PHE A 145 13.04 -5.78 -7.81
C PHE A 145 12.78 -5.31 -6.38
N VAL A 146 12.81 -4.00 -6.19
CA VAL A 146 11.91 -3.16 -5.38
C VAL A 146 12.52 -1.75 -5.48
N VAL A 147 12.10 -1.01 -6.50
CA VAL A 147 12.09 0.45 -6.41
C VAL A 147 10.92 0.79 -5.49
N VAL A 148 11.18 0.86 -4.18
CA VAL A 148 10.35 1.62 -3.25
C VAL A 148 11.18 2.82 -2.86
N ARG A 149 10.82 3.94 -3.47
CA ARG A 149 11.25 5.29 -3.14
C ARG A 149 10.79 5.60 -1.71
N ALA A 150 11.61 5.26 -0.72
CA ALA A 150 11.45 5.71 0.66
C ALA A 150 12.16 7.07 0.81
N GLN A 151 11.40 8.16 0.69
CA GLN A 151 11.81 9.46 1.20
C GLN A 151 11.88 9.39 2.73
N ARG A 152 13.09 9.38 3.30
CA ARG A 152 13.32 9.85 4.67
C ARG A 152 13.62 11.34 4.60
N PRO A 153 12.95 12.21 5.35
CA PRO A 153 13.56 13.47 5.75
C PRO A 153 14.47 13.24 6.95
N LEU A 154 15.73 13.66 6.80
CA LEU A 154 16.63 14.04 7.88
C LEU A 154 15.89 15.06 8.77
N ILE A 155 15.79 14.80 10.06
CA ILE A 155 15.66 15.87 11.05
C ILE A 155 16.92 15.79 11.92
N VAL A 156 17.68 16.86 11.83
CA VAL A 156 18.92 17.15 12.54
C VAL A 156 18.61 17.28 14.04
N PHE A 157 19.37 16.56 14.86
CA PHE A 157 19.36 16.70 16.31
C PHE A 157 20.44 17.69 16.76
N GLY A 158 20.05 18.66 17.59
CA GLY A 158 20.88 19.34 18.58
C GLY A 158 20.85 20.87 18.54
N PRO A 159 21.06 21.57 19.68
CA PRO A 159 20.64 21.27 21.05
C PRO A 159 19.87 22.47 21.69
N ASP A 160 19.64 22.40 23.01
CA ASP A 160 19.32 23.51 23.94
C ASP A 160 17.88 23.63 24.48
N LEU A 161 17.68 22.90 25.58
CA LEU A 161 16.82 23.30 26.70
C LEU A 161 17.38 24.56 27.37
N PRO A 162 16.49 25.45 27.86
CA PRO A 162 16.63 25.96 29.21
C PRO A 162 15.51 25.49 30.14
N ARG A 163 15.94 25.22 31.36
CA ARG A 163 15.20 24.79 32.55
C ARG A 163 14.17 25.84 32.97
N LEU A 164 13.01 25.35 33.42
CA LEU A 164 12.34 25.82 34.63
C LEU A 164 12.43 24.69 35.67
#